data_AF-A0A4S4FT91-F1
#
_entry.id   AF-A0A4S4FT91-F1
#
_cell.length_a   1.000
_cell.length_b   1.000
_cell.length_c   1.000
_cell.angle_alpha   90.00
_cell.angle_beta   90.00
_cell.angle_gamma   90.00
#
_symmetry.space_group_name_H-M   'P 1'
#
loop_
_entity.id
_entity.type
_entity.pdbx_description
1 polymer ?
#
loop_
_entity_poly.entity_id
_entity_poly.type
_entity_poly.pdbx_seq_one_letter_code
_entity_poly.pdbx_strand_id
1 'polypeptide(L)'
;MLDAPSANLRLRDRPIDWLFIVVFSMFTVTSLISDLLPTIGVDISHPSSNFFVNSNWWYAHDTDPLFMTPPAWMRIVTGLSAFVYMPFYVVLVVSLIRGWNAIQLPSVIYATMIASITGIIVFGVEFFGEPEWITPHPAKFLAFNLPYVLLPILLLIRMRKPLPFTRRF
;
A
#
# COMPACT_ATOMS: atom_id res chain seq x y z
N MET A 1 -40.00 8.73 5.42
CA MET A 1 -39.44 9.85 4.66
C MET A 1 -38.03 9.45 4.29
N LEU A 2 -37.80 8.99 3.06
CA LEU A 2 -36.46 8.65 2.58
C LEU A 2 -35.80 9.99 2.22
N ASP A 3 -34.82 10.42 3.01
CA ASP A 3 -34.04 11.62 2.69
C ASP A 3 -33.43 11.46 1.29
N ALA A 4 -33.58 12.47 0.45
CA ALA A 4 -32.92 12.50 -0.85
C ALA A 4 -31.41 12.30 -0.64
N PRO A 5 -30.74 11.45 -1.44
CA PRO A 5 -29.31 11.21 -1.27
C PRO A 5 -28.58 12.55 -1.37
N SER A 6 -27.90 12.94 -0.29
CA SER A 6 -27.09 14.15 -0.22
C SER A 6 -26.12 14.15 -1.40
N ALA A 7 -26.10 15.22 -2.19
CA ALA A 7 -25.20 15.31 -3.34
C ALA A 7 -23.73 15.19 -2.91
N ASN A 8 -22.91 14.56 -3.74
CA ASN A 8 -21.48 14.47 -3.48
C ASN A 8 -20.83 15.85 -3.55
N LEU A 9 -19.90 16.11 -2.64
CA LEU A 9 -19.02 17.27 -2.68
C LEU A 9 -18.07 17.17 -3.89
N ARG A 10 -17.79 18.32 -4.51
CA ARG A 10 -16.81 18.39 -5.60
C ARG A 10 -15.42 18.05 -5.04
N LEU A 11 -14.51 17.56 -5.89
CA LEU A 11 -13.17 17.16 -5.45
C LEU A 11 -12.41 18.31 -4.76
N ARG A 12 -12.55 19.55 -5.26
CA ARG A 12 -11.97 20.75 -4.63
C ARG A 12 -12.45 21.01 -3.20
N ASP A 13 -13.63 20.51 -2.84
CA ASP A 13 -14.23 20.66 -1.52
C ASP A 13 -13.85 19.48 -0.59
N ARG A 14 -12.99 18.56 -1.08
CA ARG A 14 -12.47 17.36 -0.39
C ARG A 14 -10.94 17.36 -0.41
N PRO A 15 -10.26 18.29 0.29
CA PRO A 15 -8.81 18.51 0.15
C PRO A 15 -7.96 17.28 0.47
N ILE A 16 -8.37 16.48 1.46
CA ILE A 16 -7.67 15.23 1.81
C ILE A 16 -7.69 14.18 0.68
N ASP A 17 -8.69 14.22 -0.20
CA ASP A 17 -8.79 13.26 -1.31
C ASP A 17 -7.66 13.50 -2.33
N TRP A 18 -7.10 14.70 -2.41
CA TRP A 18 -5.90 14.96 -3.22
C TRP A 18 -4.66 14.23 -2.68
N LEU A 19 -4.47 14.20 -1.36
CA LEU A 19 -3.39 13.43 -0.74
C LEU A 19 -3.52 11.95 -1.14
N PHE A 20 -4.72 11.39 -1.01
CA PHE A 20 -4.97 9.99 -1.40
C PHE A 20 -4.75 9.75 -2.88
N ILE A 21 -5.21 10.64 -3.76
CA ILE A 21 -5.00 10.51 -5.21
C ILE A 21 -3.51 10.42 -5.53
N VAL A 22 -2.70 11.35 -4.99
CA VAL A 22 -1.25 11.38 -5.24
C VAL A 22 -0.57 10.14 -4.67
N VAL A 23 -0.84 9.80 -3.40
CA VAL A 23 -0.18 8.68 -2.73
C VAL A 23 -0.55 7.34 -3.34
N PHE A 24 -1.83 7.05 -3.58
CA PHE A 24 -2.23 5.76 -4.15
C PHE A 24 -1.85 5.63 -5.63
N SER A 25 -1.68 6.75 -6.34
CA SER A 25 -1.06 6.73 -7.67
C SER A 25 0.42 6.35 -7.59
N MET A 26 1.18 6.89 -6.63
CA MET A 26 2.55 6.47 -6.37
C MET A 26 2.63 4.99 -5.96
N PHE A 27 1.72 4.52 -5.09
CA PHE A 27 1.68 3.12 -4.68
C PHE A 27 1.39 2.18 -5.84
N THR A 28 0.59 2.60 -6.82
CA THR A 28 0.38 1.81 -8.06
C THR A 28 1.71 1.59 -8.79
N VAL A 29 2.53 2.64 -8.88
CA VAL A 29 3.84 2.55 -9.53
C VAL A 29 4.79 1.68 -8.71
N THR A 30 4.87 1.87 -7.39
CA THR A 30 5.79 1.09 -6.54
C THR A 30 5.43 -0.38 -6.50
N SER A 31 4.13 -0.74 -6.45
CA SER A 31 3.67 -2.14 -6.56
C SER A 31 4.08 -2.78 -7.89
N LEU A 32 4.07 -2.01 -8.99
CA LEU A 32 4.47 -2.51 -10.30
C LEU A 32 5.98 -2.74 -10.42
N ILE A 33 6.79 -1.83 -9.87
CA ILE A 33 8.25 -1.85 -10.08
C ILE A 33 9.03 -2.51 -8.95
N SER A 34 8.45 -2.62 -7.75
CA SER A 34 9.11 -3.20 -6.59
C SER A 34 8.54 -4.57 -6.28
N ASP A 35 7.23 -4.64 -5.97
CA ASP A 35 6.62 -5.90 -5.49
C ASP A 35 6.45 -6.95 -6.58
N LEU A 36 6.29 -6.55 -7.85
CA LEU A 36 6.15 -7.49 -8.95
C LEU A 36 7.41 -8.35 -9.16
N LEU A 37 8.60 -7.79 -8.96
CA LEU A 37 9.90 -8.46 -9.19
C LEU A 37 10.06 -9.73 -8.33
N PRO A 38 10.01 -9.67 -6.98
CA PRO A 38 10.10 -10.87 -6.14
C PRO A 38 8.90 -11.81 -6.33
N THR A 39 7.74 -11.27 -6.70
CA THR A 39 6.54 -12.08 -6.97
C THR A 39 6.79 -13.06 -8.12
N ILE A 40 7.23 -12.55 -9.27
CA ILE A 40 7.50 -13.36 -10.47
C ILE A 40 8.85 -14.09 -10.41
N GLY A 41 9.59 -13.95 -9.31
CA GLY A 41 10.84 -14.67 -9.06
C GLY A 41 12.06 -14.05 -9.74
N VAL A 42 12.05 -12.75 -10.00
CA VAL A 42 13.27 -12.05 -10.40
C VAL A 42 14.24 -12.02 -9.22
N ASP A 43 15.46 -12.47 -9.47
CA ASP A 43 16.54 -12.42 -8.49
C ASP A 43 17.02 -10.97 -8.33
N ILE A 44 16.85 -10.43 -7.11
CA ILE A 44 17.29 -9.10 -6.70
C ILE A 44 18.46 -9.16 -5.71
N SER A 45 19.05 -10.34 -5.46
CA SER A 45 20.05 -10.55 -4.41
C SER A 45 21.44 -9.99 -4.76
N HIS A 46 21.62 -9.53 -6.00
CA HIS A 46 22.86 -8.98 -6.50
C HIS A 46 22.64 -7.67 -7.28
N PRO A 47 23.63 -6.75 -7.33
CA PRO A 47 23.56 -5.57 -8.17
C PRO A 47 23.29 -5.90 -9.64
N SER A 48 22.54 -5.04 -10.32
CA SER A 48 22.14 -5.24 -11.72
C SER A 48 22.32 -3.97 -12.53
N SER A 49 22.53 -4.11 -13.84
CA SER A 49 22.45 -2.97 -14.77
C SER A 49 20.99 -2.51 -15.00
N ASN A 50 20.01 -3.37 -14.69
CA ASN A 50 18.61 -3.00 -14.75
C ASN A 50 18.25 -2.09 -13.58
N PHE A 51 17.77 -0.88 -13.89
CA PHE A 51 17.43 0.14 -12.89
C PHE A 51 16.45 -0.37 -11.81
N PHE A 52 15.41 -1.11 -12.19
CA PHE A 52 14.40 -1.58 -11.24
C PHE A 52 14.95 -2.66 -10.31
N VAL A 53 15.67 -3.64 -10.85
CA VAL A 53 16.33 -4.69 -10.06
C VAL A 53 17.36 -4.07 -9.11
N ASN A 54 18.18 -3.14 -9.61
CA ASN A 54 19.21 -2.51 -8.81
C ASN A 54 18.65 -1.59 -7.71
N SER A 55 17.52 -0.92 -7.98
CA SER A 55 16.83 -0.11 -6.96
C SER A 55 16.27 -0.99 -5.83
N ASN A 56 15.73 -2.15 -6.16
CA ASN A 56 15.25 -3.12 -5.18
C ASN A 56 16.41 -3.72 -4.38
N TRP A 57 17.51 -4.10 -5.04
CA TRP A 57 18.73 -4.52 -4.37
C TRP A 57 19.26 -3.45 -3.41
N TRP A 58 19.38 -2.19 -3.85
CA TRP A 58 19.87 -1.08 -3.02
C TRP A 58 19.00 -0.84 -1.77
N TYR A 59 17.69 -1.03 -1.91
CA TYR A 59 16.80 -0.99 -0.76
C TYR A 59 17.03 -2.19 0.16
N ALA A 60 17.02 -3.42 -0.37
CA ALA A 60 16.91 -4.64 0.43
C ALA A 60 18.23 -5.13 1.04
N HIS A 61 19.35 -4.99 0.33
CA HIS A 61 20.62 -5.66 0.67
C HIS A 61 21.19 -5.38 2.07
N ASP A 62 20.87 -4.22 2.63
CA ASP A 62 21.34 -3.77 3.94
C ASP A 62 20.17 -3.42 4.88
N THR A 63 18.92 -3.68 4.50
CA THR A 63 17.75 -3.16 5.24
C THR A 63 16.64 -4.18 5.41
N ASP A 64 16.35 -4.96 4.39
CA ASP A 64 15.12 -5.76 4.31
C ASP A 64 15.47 -7.18 3.86
N PRO A 65 15.98 -8.01 4.78
CA PRO A 65 16.37 -9.39 4.46
C PRO A 65 15.16 -10.23 4.03
N LEU A 66 13.98 -9.93 4.57
CA LEU A 66 12.74 -10.63 4.21
C LEU A 66 12.32 -10.33 2.77
N PHE A 67 12.56 -9.14 2.25
CA PHE A 67 12.35 -8.80 0.85
C PHE A 67 13.49 -9.29 -0.03
N MET A 68 14.73 -9.32 0.46
CA MET A 68 15.91 -9.77 -0.27
C MET A 68 15.85 -11.26 -0.64
N THR A 69 15.44 -12.10 0.32
CA THR A 69 15.30 -13.54 0.14
C THR A 69 13.91 -13.99 0.60
N PRO A 70 12.86 -13.68 -0.18
CA PRO A 70 11.49 -13.78 0.32
C PRO A 70 11.04 -15.23 0.45
N PRO A 71 10.66 -15.68 1.66
CA PRO A 71 10.01 -16.98 1.83
C PRO A 71 8.67 -17.01 1.08
N ALA A 72 8.12 -18.21 0.89
CA ALA A 72 6.91 -18.39 0.08
C ALA A 72 5.73 -17.49 0.51
N TRP A 73 5.54 -17.30 1.82
CA TRP A 73 4.48 -16.43 2.33
C TRP A 73 4.72 -14.95 1.99
N MET A 74 5.97 -14.49 2.00
CA MET A 74 6.30 -13.10 1.65
C MET A 74 6.10 -12.86 0.15
N ARG A 75 6.38 -13.86 -0.70
CA ARG A 75 6.05 -13.81 -2.13
C ARG A 75 4.54 -13.74 -2.39
N ILE A 76 3.73 -14.34 -1.53
CA ILE A 76 2.27 -14.18 -1.58
C ILE A 76 1.88 -12.76 -1.19
N VAL A 77 2.49 -12.17 -0.16
CA VAL A 77 2.24 -10.79 0.26
C VAL A 77 2.60 -9.78 -0.84
N THR A 78 3.79 -9.89 -1.44
CA THR A 78 4.19 -9.04 -2.57
C THR A 78 3.30 -9.29 -3.79
N GLY A 79 2.87 -10.54 -4.01
CA GLY A 79 1.91 -10.88 -5.06
C GLY A 79 0.53 -10.27 -4.86
N LEU A 80 0.03 -10.18 -3.63
CA LEU A 80 -1.19 -9.43 -3.31
C LEU A 80 -1.03 -7.95 -3.65
N SER A 81 0.13 -7.36 -3.35
CA SER A 81 0.41 -5.97 -3.72
C SER A 81 0.39 -5.78 -5.24
N ALA A 82 1.15 -6.59 -5.98
CA ALA A 82 1.30 -6.47 -7.42
C ALA A 82 0.01 -6.78 -8.20
N PHE A 83 -0.80 -7.75 -7.76
CA PHE A 83 -1.94 -8.24 -8.56
C PHE A 83 -3.32 -7.89 -7.99
N VAL A 84 -3.42 -7.53 -6.71
CA VAL A 84 -4.72 -7.21 -6.07
C VAL A 84 -4.77 -5.74 -5.67
N TYR A 85 -3.78 -5.26 -4.94
CA TYR A 85 -3.79 -3.88 -4.44
C TYR A 85 -3.49 -2.87 -5.55
N MET A 86 -2.57 -3.16 -6.46
CA MET A 86 -2.28 -2.29 -7.60
C MET A 86 -3.52 -2.00 -8.46
N PRO A 87 -4.30 -2.98 -8.95
CA PRO A 87 -5.55 -2.68 -9.66
C PRO A 87 -6.56 -1.92 -8.79
N PHE A 88 -6.65 -2.27 -7.50
CA PHE A 88 -7.52 -1.56 -6.57
C PHE A 88 -7.14 -0.08 -6.44
N TYR A 89 -5.86 0.27 -6.38
CA TYR A 89 -5.39 1.66 -6.30
C TYR A 89 -5.85 2.49 -7.49
N VAL A 90 -5.81 1.92 -8.70
CA VAL A 90 -6.32 2.57 -9.90
C VAL A 90 -7.82 2.85 -9.76
N VAL A 91 -8.60 1.86 -9.33
CA VAL A 91 -10.05 2.02 -9.11
C VAL A 91 -10.33 3.03 -8.00
N LEU A 92 -9.54 3.04 -6.93
CA LEU A 92 -9.64 4.00 -5.83
C LEU A 92 -9.40 5.43 -6.31
N VAL A 93 -8.33 5.68 -7.06
CA VAL A 93 -8.01 7.00 -7.61
C VAL A 93 -9.13 7.51 -8.50
N VAL A 94 -9.63 6.67 -9.43
CA VAL A 94 -10.77 7.03 -10.29
C VAL A 94 -12.01 7.34 -9.45
N SER A 95 -12.28 6.53 -8.43
CA SER A 95 -13.45 6.71 -7.54
C SER A 95 -13.34 7.98 -6.70
N LEU A 96 -12.15 8.35 -6.24
CA LEU A 96 -11.90 9.59 -5.50
C LEU A 96 -12.18 10.81 -6.38
N ILE A 97 -11.69 10.80 -7.62
CA ILE A 97 -11.90 11.86 -8.61
C ILE A 97 -13.40 11.99 -8.97
N ARG A 98 -14.05 10.86 -9.29
CA ARG A 98 -15.45 10.83 -9.73
C ARG A 98 -16.48 10.90 -8.60
N GLY A 99 -16.08 10.65 -7.35
CA GLY A 99 -16.98 10.59 -6.20
C GLY A 99 -17.83 9.31 -6.16
N TRP A 100 -17.28 8.15 -6.53
CA TRP A 100 -18.02 6.89 -6.52
C TRP A 100 -18.09 6.26 -5.13
N ASN A 101 -19.18 6.50 -4.39
CA ASN A 101 -19.33 6.04 -3.01
C ASN A 101 -19.22 4.52 -2.82
N ALA A 102 -19.43 3.72 -3.88
CA ALA A 102 -19.25 2.26 -3.84
C ALA A 102 -17.82 1.83 -3.47
N ILE A 103 -16.82 2.72 -3.61
CA ILE A 103 -15.43 2.44 -3.21
C ILE A 103 -15.23 2.32 -1.70
N GLN A 104 -16.22 2.75 -0.91
CA GLN A 104 -16.12 2.80 0.54
C GLN A 104 -15.79 1.43 1.14
N LEU A 105 -16.62 0.41 0.88
CA LEU A 105 -16.42 -0.92 1.47
C LEU A 105 -15.13 -1.59 0.97
N PRO A 106 -14.82 -1.60 -0.34
CA PRO A 106 -13.53 -2.08 -0.84
C PRO A 106 -12.33 -1.39 -0.16
N SER A 107 -12.41 -0.07 0.09
CA SER A 107 -11.35 0.67 0.78
C SER A 107 -11.19 0.24 2.24
N VAL A 108 -12.28 -0.02 2.94
CA VAL A 108 -12.26 -0.53 4.33
C VAL A 108 -11.59 -1.91 4.37
N ILE A 109 -11.96 -2.81 3.44
CA ILE A 109 -11.37 -4.15 3.34
C ILE A 109 -9.88 -4.05 3.07
N TYR A 110 -9.49 -3.33 2.02
CA TYR A 110 -8.09 -3.12 1.65
C TYR A 110 -7.28 -2.55 2.82
N ALA A 111 -7.74 -1.46 3.42
CA ALA A 111 -6.98 -0.76 4.46
C ALA A 111 -6.80 -1.62 5.71
N THR A 112 -7.82 -2.38 6.07
CA THR A 112 -7.74 -3.33 7.20
C THR A 112 -6.77 -4.46 6.89
N MET A 113 -6.83 -5.03 5.68
CA MET A 113 -5.94 -6.12 5.27
C MET A 113 -4.48 -5.67 5.28
N ILE A 114 -4.14 -4.55 4.62
CA ILE A 114 -2.74 -4.13 4.52
C ILE A 114 -2.18 -3.65 5.85
N ALA A 115 -2.99 -2.99 6.69
CA ALA A 115 -2.56 -2.62 8.04
C ALA A 115 -2.29 -3.86 8.91
N SER A 116 -3.07 -4.92 8.74
CA SER A 116 -2.86 -6.18 9.46
C SER A 116 -1.64 -6.95 8.92
N ILE A 117 -1.55 -7.12 7.61
CA ILE A 117 -0.46 -7.89 6.98
C ILE A 117 0.86 -7.15 7.15
N THR A 118 0.97 -5.91 6.67
CA THR A 118 2.23 -5.17 6.73
C THR A 118 2.51 -4.65 8.13
N GLY A 119 1.54 -3.98 8.75
CA GLY A 119 1.74 -3.29 10.03
C GLY A 119 1.85 -4.21 11.25
N ILE A 120 1.36 -5.44 11.17
CA ILE A 120 1.45 -6.42 12.26
C ILE A 120 2.36 -7.59 11.88
N ILE A 121 2.09 -8.29 10.77
CA ILE A 121 2.84 -9.51 10.43
C ILE A 121 4.25 -9.16 9.93
N VAL A 122 4.37 -8.37 8.86
CA VAL A 122 5.68 -8.03 8.27
C VAL A 122 6.54 -7.25 9.27
N PHE A 123 5.99 -6.22 9.90
CA PHE A 123 6.71 -5.46 10.94
C PHE A 123 7.04 -6.34 12.15
N GLY A 124 6.16 -7.28 12.51
CA GLY A 124 6.42 -8.25 13.58
C GLY A 124 7.66 -9.10 13.29
N VAL A 125 7.78 -9.65 12.09
CA VAL A 125 8.94 -10.44 11.65
C VAL A 125 10.20 -9.57 11.59
N GLU A 126 10.11 -8.39 10.99
CA GLU A 126 11.26 -7.50 10.78
C GLU A 126 11.81 -6.90 12.08
N PHE A 127 11.01 -6.76 13.14
CA PHE A 127 11.49 -6.23 14.42
C PHE A 127 11.68 -7.27 15.51
N PHE A 128 10.99 -8.41 15.43
CA PHE A 128 10.91 -9.38 16.53
C PHE A 128 11.00 -10.85 16.08
N GLY A 129 11.19 -11.11 14.78
CA GLY A 129 11.29 -12.46 14.23
C GLY A 129 12.64 -13.15 14.51
N GLU A 130 12.94 -14.17 13.70
CA GLU A 130 14.24 -14.85 13.76
C GLU A 130 15.38 -13.92 13.32
N PRO A 131 16.61 -14.07 13.86
CA PRO A 131 17.71 -13.15 13.62
C PRO A 131 18.04 -12.88 12.14
N GLU A 132 17.83 -13.86 11.27
CA GLU A 132 18.03 -13.74 9.82
C GLU A 132 17.01 -12.84 9.12
N TRP A 133 15.84 -12.60 9.72
CA TRP A 133 14.75 -11.81 9.15
C TRP A 133 14.60 -10.43 9.79
N ILE A 134 15.34 -10.14 10.86
CA ILE A 134 15.27 -8.85 11.53
C ILE A 134 15.98 -7.78 10.69
N THR A 135 15.35 -6.63 10.51
CA THR A 135 15.95 -5.49 9.81
C THR A 135 17.21 -5.01 10.54
N PRO A 136 18.37 -4.96 9.87
CA PRO A 136 19.57 -4.36 10.43
C PRO A 136 19.50 -2.81 10.44
N HIS A 137 18.57 -2.21 9.68
CA HIS A 137 18.40 -0.76 9.57
C HIS A 137 16.94 -0.29 9.77
N PRO A 138 16.42 -0.34 11.02
CA PRO A 138 15.03 0.01 11.37
C PRO A 138 14.55 1.36 10.82
N ALA A 139 15.40 2.39 10.85
CA ALA A 139 15.03 3.73 10.40
C ALA A 139 14.81 3.78 8.88
N LYS A 140 15.69 3.12 8.10
CA LYS A 140 15.53 3.01 6.64
C LYS A 140 14.29 2.16 6.33
N PHE A 141 14.14 1.02 7.00
CA PHE A 141 12.95 0.17 6.84
C PHE A 141 11.64 0.93 7.09
N LEU A 142 11.52 1.66 8.20
CA LEU A 142 10.32 2.44 8.51
C LEU A 142 10.11 3.59 7.52
N ALA A 143 11.15 4.27 7.07
CA ALA A 143 11.02 5.37 6.11
C ALA A 143 10.35 4.93 4.80
N PHE A 144 10.63 3.70 4.35
CA PHE A 144 10.05 3.15 3.13
C PHE A 144 8.72 2.43 3.37
N ASN A 145 8.55 1.70 4.47
CA ASN A 145 7.37 0.84 4.67
C ASN A 145 6.25 1.48 5.50
N LEU A 146 6.56 2.36 6.44
CA LEU A 146 5.55 2.96 7.32
C LEU A 146 4.45 3.72 6.56
N PRO A 147 4.71 4.42 5.44
CA PRO A 147 3.67 5.03 4.63
C PRO A 147 2.59 4.04 4.16
N TYR A 148 2.96 2.78 3.85
CA TYR A 148 2.02 1.73 3.41
C TYR A 148 1.10 1.23 4.53
N VAL A 149 1.34 1.62 5.78
CA VAL A 149 0.47 1.32 6.92
C VAL A 149 -0.35 2.56 7.31
N LEU A 150 0.31 3.70 7.50
CA LEU A 150 -0.34 4.90 8.00
C LEU A 150 -1.34 5.51 7.00
N LEU A 151 -1.03 5.51 5.71
CA LEU A 151 -1.89 6.09 4.68
C LEU A 151 -3.15 5.25 4.46
N PRO A 152 -3.08 3.90 4.44
CA PRO A 152 -4.28 3.07 4.48
C PRO A 152 -5.10 3.22 5.76
N ILE A 153 -4.49 3.37 6.94
CA ILE A 153 -5.26 3.68 8.17
C ILE A 153 -5.98 5.04 8.03
N LEU A 154 -5.33 6.05 7.47
CA LEU A 154 -5.96 7.34 7.20
C LEU A 154 -7.10 7.22 6.19
N LEU A 155 -6.94 6.37 5.16
CA LEU A 155 -8.01 6.02 4.21
C LEU A 155 -9.16 5.29 4.92
N LEU A 156 -8.87 4.38 5.85
CA LEU A 156 -9.89 3.70 6.64
C LEU A 156 -10.72 4.74 7.43
N ILE A 157 -10.06 5.71 8.05
CA ILE A 157 -10.73 6.82 8.74
C ILE A 157 -11.55 7.66 7.76
N ARG A 158 -11.06 7.94 6.54
CA ARG A 158 -11.80 8.62 5.48
C ARG A 158 -13.09 7.88 5.12
N MET A 159 -13.02 6.56 5.07
CA MET A 159 -14.05 5.65 4.59
C MET A 159 -14.90 5.04 5.72
N ARG A 160 -14.75 5.50 6.98
CA ARG A 160 -15.42 4.95 8.18
C ARG A 160 -16.96 5.02 8.18
N LYS A 161 -17.58 5.75 7.25
CA LYS A 161 -19.04 5.91 7.13
C LYS A 161 -19.48 5.70 5.68
N PRO A 162 -20.71 5.21 5.44
CA PRO A 162 -21.31 5.19 4.12
C PRO A 162 -21.32 6.58 3.47
N LEU A 163 -21.37 6.61 2.14
CA LEU A 163 -21.39 7.84 1.34
C LEU A 163 -20.23 8.79 1.69
N PRO A 164 -18.97 8.34 1.60
CA PRO A 164 -17.82 9.13 2.05
C PRO A 164 -17.72 10.49 1.35
N PHE A 165 -18.23 10.64 0.12
CA PHE A 165 -18.06 11.86 -0.67
C PHE A 165 -19.13 12.93 -0.44
N THR A 166 -20.12 12.68 0.42
CA THR A 166 -21.16 13.65 0.74
C THR A 166 -20.82 14.52 1.96
N ARG A 167 -19.65 14.27 2.58
CA ARG A 167 -19.18 14.96 3.78
C ARG A 167 -17.71 15.34 3.68
N ARG A 168 -17.32 16.32 4.51
CA ARG A 168 -15.91 16.60 4.78
C ARG A 168 -15.32 15.51 5.70
N PHE A 169 -13.99 15.43 5.72
CA PHE A 169 -13.23 14.43 6.48
C PHE A 169 -13.60 14.40 7.96
#